data_AF-X1LN96-F1
#
_entry.id   AF-X1LN96-F1
#
_cell.length_a   1.000
_cell.length_b   1.000
_cell.length_c   1.000
_cell.angle_alpha   90.00
_cell.angle_beta   90.00
_cell.angle_gamma   90.00
#
_symmetry.space_group_name_H-M   'P 1'
#
loop_
_entity.id
_entity.type
_entity.pdbx_description
1 polymer ?
#
loop_
_entity_poly.entity_id
_entity_poly.type
_entity_poly.pdbx_seq_one_letter_code
_entity_poly.pdbx_strand_id
1 'polypeptide(L)'
;MLSKEEQARTIAVTGTNGKTTVVTLIGKILNDSGNNCIVCGNVGLPLIETIDAENKYNSNSRENLIRVIEVSSFQLERIYHFKPHISVILNITSDHIDRHKSFENYG
;
A
#
# COMPACT_ATOMS: atom_id res chain seq x y z
N MET A 1 -10.61 8.59 5.97
CA MET A 1 -9.88 8.75 4.70
C MET A 1 -8.58 9.48 5.02
N LEU A 2 -7.44 9.09 4.44
CA LEU A 2 -6.14 9.71 4.78
C LEU A 2 -6.13 11.21 4.47
N SER A 3 -5.54 12.01 5.35
CA SER A 3 -5.29 13.44 5.16
C SER A 3 -4.37 13.68 3.94
N LYS A 4 -4.28 14.93 3.45
CA LYS A 4 -3.37 15.26 2.34
C LYS A 4 -1.90 15.01 2.70
N GLU A 5 -1.52 15.28 3.95
CA GLU A 5 -0.16 15.06 4.47
C GLU A 5 0.14 13.56 4.60
N GLU A 6 -0.84 12.78 5.05
CA GLU A 6 -0.73 11.32 5.10
C GLU A 6 -0.65 10.71 3.69
N GLN A 7 -1.43 11.22 2.74
CA GLN A 7 -1.33 10.81 1.34
C GLN A 7 0.07 11.06 0.79
N ALA A 8 0.71 12.18 1.12
CA ALA A 8 2.08 12.51 0.69
C ALA A 8 3.16 11.55 1.21
N ARG A 9 2.84 10.64 2.14
CA ARG A 9 3.79 9.68 2.74
C ARG A 9 3.34 8.23 2.57
N THR A 10 2.70 7.94 1.46
CA THR A 10 2.22 6.58 1.13
C THR A 10 2.85 6.06 -0.15
N ILE A 11 3.22 4.78 -0.10
CA ILE A 11 3.75 4.01 -1.22
C ILE A 11 2.80 2.83 -1.43
N ALA A 12 2.08 2.79 -2.53
CA ALA A 12 1.20 1.67 -2.88
C ALA A 12 1.90 0.74 -3.88
N VAL A 13 1.84 -0.57 -3.62
CA VAL A 13 2.39 -1.59 -4.51
C VAL A 13 1.28 -2.57 -4.88
N THR A 14 1.10 -2.75 -6.18
CA THR A 14 0.18 -3.74 -6.76
C THR A 14 0.86 -4.51 -7.90
N GLY A 15 0.12 -5.43 -8.50
CA GLY A 15 0.58 -6.32 -9.57
C GLY A 15 0.15 -7.76 -9.33
N THR A 16 0.34 -8.62 -10.32
CA THR A 16 -0.07 -10.02 -10.19
C THR A 16 0.76 -10.76 -9.15
N ASN A 17 2.09 -10.68 -9.26
CA ASN A 17 3.04 -11.43 -8.43
C ASN A 17 4.09 -10.54 -7.76
N GLY A 18 4.70 -11.04 -6.69
CA GLY A 18 5.83 -10.39 -6.00
C GLY A 18 5.48 -9.20 -5.10
N LYS A 19 4.20 -8.84 -4.99
CA LYS A 19 3.71 -7.72 -4.17
C LYS A 19 4.25 -7.77 -2.73
N THR A 20 3.99 -8.88 -2.03
CA THR A 20 4.38 -9.06 -0.62
C THR A 20 5.88 -8.93 -0.41
N THR A 21 6.68 -9.59 -1.26
CA THR A 21 8.14 -9.48 -1.20
C THR A 21 8.60 -8.03 -1.36
N VAL A 22 8.05 -7.31 -2.34
CA VAL A 22 8.46 -5.92 -2.60
C VAL A 22 8.02 -4.98 -1.48
N VAL A 23 6.79 -5.08 -0.97
CA VAL A 23 6.37 -4.20 0.16
C VAL A 23 7.21 -4.46 1.41
N THR A 24 7.54 -5.72 1.69
CA THR A 24 8.43 -6.07 2.80
C THR A 24 9.84 -5.51 2.58
N LEU A 25 10.38 -5.61 1.36
CA LEU A 25 11.70 -5.07 1.03
C LEU A 25 11.75 -3.55 1.16
N ILE A 26 10.77 -2.83 0.62
CA ILE A 26 10.68 -1.36 0.75
C ILE A 26 10.58 -0.98 2.23
N GLY A 27 9.70 -1.64 2.99
CA GLY A 27 9.56 -1.37 4.42
C GLY A 27 10.85 -1.59 5.20
N LYS A 28 11.60 -2.65 4.87
CA LYS A 28 12.91 -2.91 5.48
C LYS A 28 13.93 -1.85 5.13
N ILE A 29 14.06 -1.48 3.85
CA ILE A 29 15.01 -0.45 3.40
C ILE A 29 14.73 0.89 4.07
N LEU A 30 13.46 1.30 4.16
CA LEU A 30 13.07 2.57 4.76
C LEU A 30 13.39 2.60 6.26
N ASN A 31 13.05 1.54 6.99
CA ASN A 31 13.35 1.42 8.42
C ASN A 31 14.87 1.35 8.69
N ASP A 32 15.61 0.57 7.90
CA ASP A 32 17.08 0.48 8.00
C ASP A 32 17.76 1.84 7.67
N SER A 33 17.08 2.69 6.89
CA SER A 33 17.52 4.07 6.59
C SER A 33 17.08 5.10 7.65
N GLY A 34 16.53 4.65 8.79
CA GLY A 34 16.12 5.52 9.90
C GLY A 34 14.75 6.19 9.75
N ASN A 35 13.95 5.81 8.76
CA ASN A 35 12.58 6.31 8.63
C ASN A 35 11.62 5.51 9.50
N ASN A 36 10.53 6.15 9.94
CA ASN A 36 9.42 5.45 10.58
C ASN A 36 8.51 4.85 9.50
N CYS A 37 8.63 3.56 9.21
CA CYS A 37 7.88 2.90 8.13
C CYS A 37 7.07 1.71 8.63
N ILE A 38 5.81 1.61 8.17
CA ILE A 38 4.94 0.47 8.41
C ILE A 38 4.50 -0.17 7.08
N VAL A 39 4.50 -1.50 7.05
CA VAL A 39 3.93 -2.29 5.95
C VAL A 39 2.51 -2.69 6.31
N CYS A 40 1.56 -2.43 5.43
CA CYS A 40 0.13 -2.67 5.69
C CYS A 40 -0.65 -2.95 4.39
N GLY A 41 -1.96 -3.17 4.52
CA GLY A 41 -2.87 -3.34 3.38
C GLY A 41 -3.35 -4.78 3.23
N ASN A 42 -3.22 -5.35 2.03
CA ASN A 42 -3.68 -6.70 1.69
C ASN A 42 -2.95 -7.81 2.48
N VAL A 43 -1.75 -7.53 2.99
CA VAL A 43 -0.97 -8.42 3.88
C VAL A 43 -0.50 -7.66 5.11
N GLY A 44 -0.42 -8.35 6.25
CA GLY A 44 0.02 -7.77 7.52
C GLY A 44 -1.10 -7.02 8.22
N LEU A 45 -0.82 -5.78 8.63
CA LEU A 45 -1.80 -4.93 9.32
C LEU A 45 -2.81 -4.35 8.32
N PRO A 46 -4.13 -4.45 8.59
CA PRO A 46 -5.12 -3.71 7.83
C PRO A 46 -4.79 -2.21 7.82
N LEU A 47 -4.92 -1.56 6.66
CA LEU A 47 -4.59 -0.13 6.51
C LEU A 47 -5.30 0.75 7.56
N ILE A 48 -6.54 0.41 7.92
CA ILE A 48 -7.32 1.15 8.92
C ILE A 48 -6.67 1.13 10.31
N GLU A 49 -6.01 0.04 10.70
CA GLU A 49 -5.34 -0.06 12.00
C GLU A 49 -4.09 0.83 12.08
N THR A 50 -3.52 1.19 10.91
CA THR A 50 -2.39 2.13 10.86
C THR A 50 -2.82 3.58 11.07
N ILE A 51 -4.13 3.86 11.08
CA ILE A 51 -4.67 5.18 11.45
C ILE A 51 -4.71 5.31 12.97
N ASP A 52 -5.04 4.22 13.67
CA ASP A 52 -5.11 4.22 15.15
C ASP A 52 -3.76 3.97 15.83
N ALA A 53 -2.82 3.29 15.17
CA ALA A 53 -1.43 3.19 15.62
C ALA A 53 -0.80 4.59 15.85
N GLU A 54 -1.27 5.61 15.13
CA GLU A 54 -0.89 7.01 15.32
C GLU A 54 -1.32 7.60 16.67
N ASN A 55 -2.38 7.08 17.28
CA ASN A 55 -2.88 7.54 18.57
C ASN A 55 -2.14 6.88 19.75
N LYS A 56 -1.47 5.75 19.52
CA LYS A 56 -0.93 4.88 20.58
C LYS A 56 0.58 5.07 20.84
N TYR A 57 1.34 5.67 19.92
CA TYR A 57 2.82 5.68 19.93
C TYR A 57 3.50 7.07 19.83
N ASN A 58 3.09 8.03 20.67
CA ASN A 58 3.58 9.42 20.72
C ASN A 58 3.06 10.34 19.60
N SER A 59 2.51 11.48 20.03
CA SER A 59 1.90 12.54 19.22
C SER A 59 2.85 13.19 18.21
N ASN A 60 4.16 13.08 18.40
CA ASN A 60 5.19 13.60 17.47
C ASN A 60 5.56 12.63 16.34
N SER A 61 5.06 11.38 16.38
CA SER A 61 5.38 10.33 15.40
C SER A 61 4.47 10.37 14.16
N ARG A 62 3.33 11.07 14.26
CA ARG A 62 2.35 11.27 13.18
C ARG A 62 2.97 11.92 11.95
N GLU A 63 3.79 12.94 12.22
CA GLU A 63 4.53 13.76 11.25
C GLU A 63 5.19 12.91 10.17
N ASN A 64 5.79 11.79 10.61
CA ASN A 64 6.85 11.10 9.87
C ASN A 64 6.57 9.64 9.51
N LEU A 65 5.35 9.13 9.72
CA LEU A 65 5.03 7.76 9.37
C LEU A 65 4.89 7.58 7.85
N ILE A 66 5.72 6.71 7.27
CA ILE A 66 5.60 6.24 5.89
C ILE A 66 4.81 4.94 5.88
N ARG A 67 3.80 4.85 5.00
CA ARG A 67 3.00 3.63 4.81
C ARG A 67 3.35 2.98 3.49
N VAL A 68 3.81 1.74 3.55
CA VAL A 68 4.01 0.88 2.38
C VAL A 68 2.83 -0.08 2.31
N ILE A 69 1.97 0.11 1.32
CA ILE A 69 0.65 -0.48 1.23
C ILE A 69 0.66 -1.53 0.13
N GLU A 70 0.46 -2.79 0.47
CA GLU A 70 0.12 -3.81 -0.51
C GLU A 70 -1.34 -3.64 -0.91
N VAL A 71 -1.61 -3.50 -2.22
CA VAL A 71 -2.98 -3.35 -2.73
C VAL A 71 -3.29 -4.44 -3.75
N SER A 72 -4.38 -5.17 -3.56
CA SER A 72 -4.88 -6.15 -4.54
C SER A 72 -5.79 -5.49 -5.59
N SER A 73 -5.94 -6.11 -6.76
CA SER A 73 -6.84 -5.64 -7.82
C SER A 73 -8.29 -5.53 -7.34
N PHE A 74 -8.77 -6.52 -6.56
CA PHE A 74 -10.12 -6.51 -5.98
C PHE A 74 -10.36 -5.31 -5.05
N GLN A 75 -9.32 -4.83 -4.37
CA GLN A 75 -9.42 -3.61 -3.56
C GLN A 75 -9.47 -2.37 -4.46
N LEU A 76 -8.60 -2.29 -5.48
CA LEU A 76 -8.58 -1.15 -6.42
C LEU A 76 -9.90 -0.98 -7.17
N GLU A 77 -10.56 -2.06 -7.57
CA GLU A 77 -11.89 -2.03 -8.21
C GLU A 77 -12.97 -1.33 -7.36
N ARG A 78 -12.78 -1.29 -6.04
CA ARG A 78 -13.78 -0.79 -5.09
C ARG A 78 -13.37 0.56 -4.47
N ILE A 79 -12.28 1.17 -4.93
CA ILE A 79 -11.72 2.37 -4.32
C ILE A 79 -11.57 3.50 -5.35
N TYR A 80 -12.27 4.61 -5.12
CA TYR A 80 -12.32 5.75 -6.05
C TYR A 80 -11.42 6.94 -5.67
N HIS A 81 -11.02 7.03 -4.40
CA HIS A 81 -10.34 8.20 -3.87
C HIS A 81 -8.97 7.89 -3.24
N PHE A 82 -8.46 6.68 -3.45
CA PHE A 82 -7.12 6.33 -2.98
C PHE A 82 -6.07 6.96 -3.89
N LYS A 83 -5.30 7.87 -3.31
CA LYS A 83 -4.30 8.70 -3.99
C LYS A 83 -2.97 8.58 -3.25
N PRO A 84 -2.27 7.45 -3.39
CA PRO A 84 -0.96 7.30 -2.80
C PRO A 84 0.05 8.27 -3.41
N HIS A 85 1.06 8.68 -2.67
CA HIS A 85 2.10 9.58 -3.18
C HIS A 85 2.95 8.88 -4.25
N ILE A 86 3.29 7.62 -4.01
CA ILE A 86 4.03 6.76 -4.94
C ILE A 86 3.16 5.54 -5.22
N SER A 87 3.00 5.20 -6.50
CA SER A 87 2.32 3.98 -6.95
C SER A 87 3.27 3.12 -7.76
N VAL A 88 3.27 1.81 -7.49
CA VAL A 88 4.07 0.83 -8.20
C VAL A 88 3.15 -0.29 -8.69
N ILE A 89 3.14 -0.53 -10.01
CA ILE A 89 2.56 -1.73 -10.61
C ILE A 89 3.73 -2.62 -11.01
N LEU A 90 3.92 -3.74 -10.32
CA LEU A 90 5.10 -4.60 -10.51
C LEU A 90 5.06 -5.36 -11.82
N ASN A 91 3.92 -5.95 -12.12
CA ASN A 91 3.68 -6.76 -13.29
C ASN A 91 2.18 -6.91 -13.50
N ILE A 92 1.84 -7.07 -14.77
CA ILE A 92 0.50 -7.34 -15.26
C ILE A 92 0.62 -8.65 -16.03
N THR A 93 0.25 -9.75 -15.38
CA THR A 93 0.20 -11.07 -16.02
C THR A 93 -1.18 -11.66 -15.83
N SER A 94 -1.61 -12.46 -16.80
CA SER A 94 -2.91 -13.14 -16.82
C SER A 94 -2.97 -14.21 -15.73
N ASP A 95 -3.23 -13.77 -14.52
CA ASP A 95 -3.64 -14.60 -13.40
C ASP A 95 -5.03 -14.08 -13.03
N HIS A 96 -6.00 -14.98 -12.86
CA HIS A 96 -7.46 -14.72 -12.85
C HIS A 96 -8.17 -14.59 -14.22
N ILE A 97 -7.75 -15.34 -15.25
CA ILE A 97 -8.52 -15.50 -16.51
C ILE A 97 -9.96 -15.97 -16.26
N ASP A 98 -10.23 -16.67 -15.15
CA ASP A 98 -11.57 -17.15 -14.81
C ASP A 98 -12.55 -16.03 -14.38
N ARG A 99 -12.04 -14.84 -14.01
CA ARG A 99 -12.85 -13.75 -13.41
C ARG A 99 -13.02 -12.51 -14.28
N HIS A 100 -12.04 -12.16 -15.13
CA HIS A 100 -12.04 -10.84 -15.80
C HIS A 100 -12.57 -10.83 -17.24
N LYS A 101 -12.90 -11.98 -17.82
CA LYS A 101 -13.57 -12.17 -19.13
C LYS A 101 -12.90 -11.54 -20.37
N SER A 102 -11.98 -10.57 -20.25
CA SER A 102 -11.16 -10.05 -21.36
C SER A 102 -9.90 -9.29 -20.90
N PHE A 103 -8.93 -9.20 -21.82
CA PHE A 103 -7.72 -8.36 -21.86
C PHE A 103 -7.87 -6.98 -21.21
N GLU A 104 -8.89 -6.28 -21.73
CA GLU A 104 -9.05 -4.83 -21.65
C GLU A 104 -9.59 -4.35 -20.29
N ASN A 105 -10.13 -5.25 -19.46
CA ASN A 105 -10.58 -4.90 -18.10
C ASN A 105 -9.45 -4.97 -17.07
N TYR A 106 -8.25 -5.36 -17.48
CA TYR A 106 -7.07 -5.38 -16.62
C TYR A 106 -6.17 -4.19 -16.99
N GLY A 107 -6.41 -3.04 -16.34
CA GLY A 107 -5.66 -1.79 -16.55
C GLY A 107 -6.22 -0.62 -15.76
#